data_AF-A0A7C8IE96-F1
#
_entry.id   AF-A0A7C8IE96-F1
#
_cell.length_a   1.000
_cell.length_b   1.000
_cell.length_c   1.000
_cell.angle_alpha   90.00
_cell.angle_beta   90.00
_cell.angle_gamma   90.00
#
_symmetry.space_group_name_H-M   'P 1'
#
loop_
_entity.id
_entity.type
_entity.pdbx_description
1 polymer ?
#
loop_
_entity_poly.entity_id
_entity_poly.type
_entity_poly.pdbx_seq_one_letter_code
_entity_poly.pdbx_strand_id
1 'polypeptide(L)'
;MEDFINTHLTPTEECIICKEGFSARHPPVGLRCGHIFHQKCLVRWLRNGRGNTSSCPTCRTPVIQNDRSTQPPAFNATSLWEALCNQPSRRLEMFMLAIWERLPALWSTKPAGNFTVVELLDDAIIPSLVEASSRHHTFHDAYSLIAGSWNSLGRPDSAQGLAVPLVRLARIMSHISSVMPKWLVRLERMQHIFWKANECLGMTTEEARWDCIEEAANMTNLRYFPLLYLYTIFISQNIAHSQQPKPWPQRRHEVMNFVVERCCRKIGAFLAGRASNELKEKLVIVYQELRDHQLTKGRVSLRGHDNEEDVVKGLWQTAPWRITNDAAR
;
A
#
# COMPACT_ATOMS: atom_id res chain seq x y z
N MET A 1 35.78 -6.44 5.79
CA MET A 1 34.57 -6.37 6.66
C MET A 1 35.00 -6.39 8.12
N GLU A 2 35.79 -7.37 8.56
CA GLU A 2 36.34 -7.42 9.92
C GLU A 2 37.22 -6.20 10.27
N ASP A 3 38.07 -5.74 9.36
CA ASP A 3 38.86 -4.53 9.59
C ASP A 3 38.00 -3.29 9.85
N PHE A 4 36.90 -3.13 9.11
CA PHE A 4 35.96 -2.02 9.32
C PHE A 4 35.26 -2.14 10.68
N ILE A 5 34.84 -3.35 11.06
CA ILE A 5 34.22 -3.61 12.36
C ILE A 5 35.19 -3.26 13.49
N ASN A 6 36.46 -3.66 13.37
CA ASN A 6 37.47 -3.47 14.40
C ASN A 6 38.04 -2.04 14.46
N THR A 7 37.97 -1.27 13.37
CA THR A 7 38.59 0.06 13.30
C THR A 7 37.58 1.22 13.25
N HIS A 8 36.34 0.99 12.83
CA HIS A 8 35.36 2.06 12.59
C HIS A 8 34.05 1.91 13.37
N LEU A 9 33.79 0.76 14.00
CA LEU A 9 32.63 0.55 14.89
C LEU A 9 33.02 0.60 16.38
N THR A 10 33.53 1.74 16.82
CA THR A 10 33.84 1.94 18.25
C THR A 10 32.56 2.29 19.03
N PRO A 11 32.23 1.56 20.12
CA PRO A 11 31.13 1.93 21.01
C PRO A 11 31.29 3.37 21.51
N THR A 12 30.23 4.17 21.37
CA THR A 12 30.21 5.50 22.00
C THR A 12 29.76 5.33 23.45
N GLU A 13 30.72 5.16 24.35
CA GLU A 13 30.45 4.94 25.79
C GLU A 13 30.39 6.24 26.60
N GLU A 14 30.85 7.35 26.01
CA GLU A 14 30.98 8.64 26.68
C GLU A 14 30.27 9.78 25.94
N CYS A 15 29.82 10.78 26.69
CA CYS A 15 29.26 11.99 26.11
C CYS A 15 30.36 12.97 25.68
N ILE A 16 30.37 13.38 24.41
CA ILE A 16 31.35 14.36 23.90
C ILE A 16 31.29 15.75 24.56
N ILE A 17 30.20 16.11 25.24
CA ILE A 17 30.05 17.42 25.91
C ILE A 17 30.79 17.45 27.25
N CYS A 18 30.62 16.44 28.11
CA CYS A 18 31.25 16.39 29.43
C CYS A 18 32.39 15.39 29.55
N LYS A 19 32.57 14.50 28.56
CA LYS A 19 33.55 13.40 28.52
C LYS A 19 33.38 12.39 29.67
N GLU A 20 32.14 12.18 30.10
CA GLU A 20 31.78 11.18 31.11
C GLU A 20 30.98 10.04 30.46
N GLY A 21 31.07 8.85 31.06
CA GLY A 21 30.33 7.67 30.63
C GLY A 21 28.81 7.80 30.72
N PHE A 22 28.08 7.10 29.85
CA PHE A 22 26.62 6.99 29.95
C PHE A 22 26.22 6.14 31.16
N SER A 23 25.16 6.55 31.89
CA SER A 23 24.66 5.79 33.04
C SER A 23 23.16 5.98 33.23
N ALA A 24 22.52 5.11 34.03
CA ALA A 24 21.10 5.26 34.35
C ALA A 24 20.76 6.61 35.02
N ARG A 25 21.73 7.21 35.75
CA ARG A 25 21.57 8.54 36.39
C ARG A 25 21.78 9.70 35.43
N HIS A 26 22.49 9.45 34.33
CA HIS A 26 22.78 10.42 33.28
C HIS A 26 22.56 9.73 31.92
N PRO A 27 21.29 9.59 31.50
CA PRO A 27 20.94 8.76 30.36
C PRO A 27 21.39 9.39 29.03
N PRO A 28 21.74 8.55 28.03
CA PRO A 28 22.00 9.02 26.68
C PRO A 28 20.70 9.49 25.99
N VAL A 29 20.84 10.43 25.06
CA VAL A 29 19.82 10.89 24.13
C VAL A 29 20.42 11.07 22.75
N GLY A 30 19.75 10.55 21.72
CA GLY A 30 20.13 10.71 20.32
C GLY A 30 19.39 11.85 19.64
N LEU A 31 20.08 12.59 18.77
CA LEU A 31 19.48 13.55 17.84
C LEU A 31 19.11 12.87 16.51
N ARG A 32 18.23 13.49 15.71
CA ARG A 32 17.85 12.99 14.36
C ARG A 32 19.04 12.80 13.41
N CYS A 33 20.13 13.53 13.61
CA CYS A 33 21.37 13.37 12.87
C CYS A 33 22.22 12.16 13.32
N GLY A 34 21.73 11.32 14.24
CA GLY A 34 22.40 10.10 14.72
C GLY A 34 23.40 10.28 15.86
N HIS A 35 23.66 11.51 16.32
CA HIS A 35 24.64 11.78 17.39
C HIS A 35 24.04 11.65 18.79
N ILE A 36 24.79 11.06 19.72
CA ILE A 36 24.35 10.73 21.09
C ILE A 36 25.07 11.62 22.13
N PHE A 37 24.32 12.11 23.12
CA PHE A 37 24.81 12.95 24.21
C PHE A 37 24.11 12.58 25.52
N HIS A 38 24.58 13.04 26.67
CA HIS A 38 23.73 13.00 27.86
C HIS A 38 22.57 13.97 27.73
N GLN A 39 21.41 13.59 28.25
CA GLN A 39 20.22 14.43 28.24
C GLN A 39 20.47 15.81 28.86
N LYS A 40 21.08 15.88 30.06
CA LYS A 40 21.31 17.17 30.74
C LYS A 40 22.37 18.00 30.03
N CYS A 41 23.42 17.38 29.50
CA CYS A 41 24.46 18.06 28.72
C CYS A 41 23.89 18.69 27.45
N LEU A 42 23.07 17.95 26.71
CA LEU A 42 22.41 18.46 25.51
C LEU A 42 21.43 19.60 25.85
N VAL A 43 20.63 19.45 26.92
CA VAL A 43 19.73 20.52 27.38
C VAL A 43 20.51 21.79 27.74
N ARG A 44 21.64 21.66 28.45
CA ARG A 44 22.49 22.79 28.81
C ARG A 44 23.10 23.45 27.58
N TRP A 45 23.54 22.65 26.61
CA TRP A 45 24.06 23.13 25.32
C TRP A 45 23.00 23.94 24.56
N LEU A 46 21.79 23.40 24.43
CA LEU A 46 20.70 24.04 23.69
C LEU A 46 20.19 25.32 24.39
N ARG A 47 20.19 25.36 25.72
CA ARG A 47 19.73 26.55 26.47
C ARG A 47 20.76 27.66 26.57
N ASN A 48 22.04 27.30 26.77
CA ASN A 48 23.06 28.24 27.24
C ASN A 48 24.32 28.28 26.34
N GLY A 49 24.32 27.61 25.19
CA GLY A 49 25.45 27.62 24.26
C GLY A 49 25.74 29.01 23.70
N ARG A 50 27.03 29.34 23.52
CA ARG A 50 27.43 30.61 22.88
C ARG A 50 27.29 30.47 21.36
N GLY A 51 26.20 30.99 20.79
CA GLY A 51 26.04 31.20 19.34
C GLY A 51 25.59 30.01 18.47
N ASN A 52 25.42 28.80 19.02
CA ASN A 52 24.91 27.61 18.30
C ASN A 52 23.87 26.83 19.16
N THR A 53 22.91 27.55 19.73
CA THR A 53 21.92 27.03 20.71
C THR A 53 20.83 26.14 20.10
N SER A 54 20.72 26.08 18.78
CA SER A 54 19.70 25.30 18.08
C SER A 54 20.27 24.20 17.20
N SER A 55 21.54 23.80 17.40
CA SER A 55 22.25 22.88 16.50
C SER A 55 23.01 21.78 17.25
N CYS A 56 23.18 20.64 16.59
CA CYS A 56 23.94 19.50 17.10
C CYS A 56 25.38 19.93 17.45
N PRO A 57 25.88 19.61 18.66
CA PRO A 57 27.26 19.92 19.05
C PRO A 57 28.33 19.31 18.13
N THR A 58 28.04 18.16 17.51
CA THR A 58 29.00 17.41 16.69
C THR A 58 28.98 17.84 15.22
N CYS A 59 27.80 17.87 14.59
CA CYS A 59 27.67 18.09 13.14
C CYS A 59 26.99 19.41 12.76
N ARG A 60 26.55 20.21 13.74
CA ARG A 60 25.85 21.49 13.56
C ARG A 60 24.49 21.44 12.86
N THR A 61 23.98 20.24 12.51
CA THR A 61 22.61 20.07 12.02
C THR A 61 21.59 20.70 12.99
N PRO A 62 20.65 21.53 12.50
CA PRO A 62 19.63 22.16 13.35
C PRO A 62 18.81 21.12 14.11
N VAL A 63 18.74 21.27 15.43
CA VAL A 63 17.91 20.48 16.34
C VAL A 63 16.46 20.98 16.33
N ILE A 64 16.28 22.30 16.17
CA ILE A 64 14.98 22.96 16.07
C ILE A 64 14.81 23.44 14.62
N GLN A 65 13.91 22.81 13.89
CA GLN A 65 13.45 23.32 12.59
C GLN A 65 12.30 24.29 12.90
N ASN A 66 12.48 25.58 12.62
CA ASN A 66 11.43 26.59 12.77
C ASN A 66 10.38 26.40 11.66
N ASP A 67 9.49 25.43 11.84
CA ASP A 67 8.22 25.40 11.13
C ASP A 67 7.11 25.55 12.18
N ARG A 68 6.55 26.77 12.28
CA ARG A 68 5.68 27.21 13.38
C ARG A 68 4.23 26.73 13.25
N SER A 69 3.95 25.64 12.52
CA SER A 69 2.58 25.11 12.39
C SER A 69 2.40 23.61 12.65
N THR A 70 3.42 22.84 13.00
CA THR A 70 3.23 21.42 13.32
C THR A 70 4.36 20.94 14.21
N GLN A 71 4.05 20.32 15.35
CA GLN A 71 5.01 19.35 15.87
C GLN A 71 5.30 18.36 14.74
N PRO A 72 6.56 18.00 14.46
CA PRO A 72 6.81 16.95 13.49
C PRO A 72 6.01 15.71 13.94
N PRO A 73 5.22 15.10 13.05
CA PRO A 73 4.40 13.96 13.40
C PRO A 73 5.24 12.94 14.16
N ALA A 74 4.67 12.36 15.21
CA ALA A 74 5.39 11.40 16.02
C ALA A 74 5.98 10.30 15.13
N PHE A 75 7.24 9.92 15.37
CA PHE A 75 7.90 8.86 14.59
C PHE A 75 7.31 7.50 14.98
N ASN A 76 6.12 7.20 14.48
CA ASN A 76 5.37 5.99 14.72
C ASN A 76 4.63 5.58 13.44
N ALA A 77 4.13 4.34 13.44
CA ALA A 77 3.50 3.76 12.26
C ALA A 77 2.31 4.59 11.75
N THR A 78 1.42 5.03 12.64
CA THR A 78 0.21 5.78 12.27
C THR A 78 0.53 7.12 11.61
N SER A 79 1.42 7.91 12.21
CA SER A 79 1.73 9.25 11.71
C SER A 79 2.55 9.19 10.41
N LEU A 80 3.41 8.19 10.27
CA LEU A 80 4.14 7.97 9.01
C LEU A 80 3.23 7.45 7.91
N TRP A 81 2.25 6.61 8.23
CA TRP A 81 1.23 6.18 7.26
C TRP A 81 0.42 7.37 6.75
N GLU A 82 -0.07 8.22 7.64
CA GLU A 82 -0.76 9.45 7.27
C GLU A 82 0.12 10.38 6.42
N ALA A 83 1.40 10.54 6.80
CA ALA A 83 2.35 11.32 6.02
C ALA A 83 2.62 10.73 4.62
N LEU A 84 2.62 9.40 4.48
CA LEU A 84 2.70 8.73 3.18
C LEU A 84 1.44 8.97 2.36
N CYS A 85 0.25 8.80 2.94
CA CYS A 85 -1.02 9.04 2.27
C CYS A 85 -1.18 10.48 1.76
N ASN A 86 -0.58 11.45 2.46
CA ASN A 86 -0.57 12.85 2.09
C ASN A 86 0.56 13.24 1.10
N GLN A 87 1.35 12.28 0.60
CA GLN A 87 2.34 12.59 -0.44
C GLN A 87 1.66 12.93 -1.78
N PRO A 88 2.26 13.83 -2.58
CA PRO A 88 1.80 14.09 -3.95
C PRO A 88 1.75 12.80 -4.79
N SER A 89 0.74 12.67 -5.65
CA SER A 89 0.49 11.48 -6.48
C SER A 89 1.72 11.01 -7.25
N ARG A 90 2.49 11.94 -7.83
CA ARG A 90 3.73 11.63 -8.55
C ARG A 90 4.78 10.91 -7.69
N ARG A 91 4.86 11.21 -6.40
CA ARG A 91 5.82 10.53 -5.49
C ARG A 91 5.37 9.12 -5.16
N LEU A 92 4.07 8.94 -4.92
CA LEU A 92 3.46 7.64 -4.71
C LEU A 92 3.61 6.76 -5.95
N GLU A 93 3.41 7.34 -7.14
CA GLU A 93 3.67 6.71 -8.42
C GLU A 93 5.12 6.24 -8.54
N MET A 94 6.12 7.09 -8.28
CA MET A 94 7.53 6.68 -8.34
C MET A 94 7.81 5.49 -7.42
N PHE A 95 7.28 5.51 -6.19
CA PHE A 95 7.42 4.41 -5.24
C PHE A 95 6.77 3.12 -5.77
N MET A 96 5.54 3.19 -6.28
CA MET A 96 4.85 2.02 -6.81
C MET A 96 5.48 1.48 -8.11
N LEU A 97 5.99 2.35 -8.99
CA LEU A 97 6.74 1.94 -10.18
C LEU A 97 8.01 1.16 -9.81
N ALA A 98 8.72 1.57 -8.75
CA ALA A 98 9.86 0.82 -8.24
C ALA A 98 9.44 -0.59 -7.74
N ILE A 99 8.27 -0.72 -7.10
CA ILE A 99 7.72 -2.04 -6.73
C ILE A 99 7.41 -2.86 -7.98
N TRP A 100 6.71 -2.28 -8.96
CA TRP A 100 6.35 -2.95 -10.22
C TRP A 100 7.57 -3.51 -10.97
N GLU A 101 8.71 -2.84 -10.88
CA GLU A 101 9.96 -3.27 -11.51
C GLU A 101 10.65 -4.45 -10.81
N ARG A 102 10.33 -4.67 -9.52
CA ARG A 102 10.92 -5.72 -8.68
C ARG A 102 10.09 -7.01 -8.66
N LEU A 103 8.78 -6.89 -8.81
CA LEU A 103 7.87 -8.04 -8.83
C LEU A 103 8.25 -9.14 -9.87
N PRO A 104 8.73 -8.83 -11.10
CA PRO A 104 9.11 -9.87 -12.07
C PRO A 104 10.18 -10.84 -11.56
N ALA A 105 11.14 -10.36 -10.76
CA ALA A 105 12.19 -11.21 -10.19
C ALA A 105 11.61 -12.23 -9.21
N LEU A 106 10.67 -11.80 -8.35
CA LEU A 106 9.94 -12.68 -7.43
C LEU A 106 9.16 -13.76 -8.19
N TRP A 107 8.41 -13.38 -9.23
CA TRP A 107 7.67 -14.34 -10.06
C TRP A 107 8.57 -15.33 -10.80
N SER A 108 9.76 -14.90 -11.21
CA SER A 108 10.75 -15.80 -11.82
C SER A 108 11.24 -16.87 -10.84
N THR A 109 11.37 -16.53 -9.57
CA THR A 109 11.85 -17.45 -8.52
C THR A 109 10.73 -18.33 -7.98
N LYS A 110 9.52 -17.79 -7.83
CA LYS A 110 8.35 -18.49 -7.27
C LYS A 110 7.09 -18.25 -8.11
N PRO A 111 6.90 -19.02 -9.20
CA PRO A 111 5.78 -18.85 -10.13
C PRO A 111 4.39 -19.09 -9.54
N ALA A 112 4.30 -19.71 -8.35
CA ALA A 112 3.04 -19.89 -7.64
C ALA A 112 2.47 -18.57 -7.07
N GLY A 113 3.27 -17.51 -6.98
CA GLY A 113 2.82 -16.18 -6.56
C GLY A 113 2.53 -16.01 -5.07
N ASN A 114 2.70 -17.06 -4.26
CA ASN A 114 2.49 -17.05 -2.81
C ASN A 114 3.72 -16.48 -2.07
N PHE A 115 4.04 -15.21 -2.33
CA PHE A 115 5.19 -14.55 -1.75
C PHE A 115 5.02 -14.31 -0.24
N THR A 116 6.07 -14.64 0.52
CA THR A 116 6.13 -14.39 1.96
C THR A 116 6.26 -12.88 2.22
N VAL A 117 5.93 -12.44 3.44
CA VAL A 117 6.19 -11.07 3.89
C VAL A 117 7.69 -10.75 3.80
N VAL A 118 8.54 -11.72 4.11
CA VAL A 118 10.00 -11.59 3.99
C VAL A 118 10.41 -11.29 2.54
N GLU A 119 9.98 -12.12 1.59
CA GLU A 119 10.24 -11.95 0.15
C GLU A 119 9.74 -10.58 -0.34
N LEU A 120 8.53 -10.17 0.05
CA LEU A 120 7.97 -8.88 -0.34
C LEU A 120 8.72 -7.68 0.26
N LEU A 121 9.16 -7.78 1.52
CA LEU A 121 9.90 -6.71 2.18
C LEU A 121 11.32 -6.58 1.62
N ASP A 122 12.09 -7.67 1.57
CA ASP A 122 13.49 -7.66 1.15
C ASP A 122 13.64 -7.36 -0.35
N ASP A 123 12.81 -7.97 -1.22
CA ASP A 123 13.04 -7.89 -2.67
C ASP A 123 12.25 -6.79 -3.36
N ALA A 124 11.14 -6.31 -2.78
CA ALA A 124 10.27 -5.32 -3.41
C ALA A 124 10.14 -4.02 -2.61
N ILE A 125 9.66 -4.07 -1.37
CA ILE A 125 9.20 -2.88 -0.64
C ILE A 125 10.37 -2.05 -0.11
N ILE A 126 11.28 -2.64 0.66
CA ILE A 126 12.42 -1.93 1.25
C ILE A 126 13.29 -1.28 0.17
N PRO A 127 13.72 -2.00 -0.89
CA PRO A 127 14.48 -1.38 -1.97
C PRO A 127 13.74 -0.23 -2.66
N SER A 128 12.41 -0.32 -2.81
CA SER A 128 11.59 0.75 -3.41
C SER A 128 11.47 1.97 -2.50
N LEU A 129 11.38 1.77 -1.18
CA LEU A 129 11.41 2.88 -0.22
C LEU A 129 12.77 3.59 -0.25
N VAL A 130 13.87 2.84 -0.31
CA VAL A 130 15.23 3.40 -0.41
C VAL A 130 15.39 4.22 -1.69
N GLU A 131 14.89 3.72 -2.82
CA GLU A 131 14.91 4.47 -4.09
C GLU A 131 14.11 5.77 -4.01
N ALA A 132 12.89 5.70 -3.46
CA ALA A 132 12.02 6.85 -3.23
C ALA A 132 12.57 7.85 -2.19
N SER A 133 13.54 7.42 -1.35
CA SER A 133 14.13 8.24 -0.28
C SER A 133 15.13 9.29 -0.78
N SER A 134 15.59 9.20 -2.03
CA SER A 134 16.68 10.02 -2.59
C SER A 134 16.47 11.55 -2.47
N ARG A 135 15.26 12.03 -2.15
CA ARG A 135 14.92 13.46 -2.01
C ARG A 135 13.95 13.81 -0.87
N HIS A 136 13.45 12.84 -0.10
CA HIS A 136 12.31 13.08 0.81
C HIS A 136 12.38 12.30 2.12
N HIS A 137 12.24 13.03 3.24
CA HIS A 137 12.28 12.47 4.58
C HIS A 137 11.17 11.44 4.85
N THR A 138 9.97 11.57 4.28
CA THR A 138 8.85 10.64 4.61
C THR A 138 9.11 9.19 4.17
N PHE A 139 9.62 8.96 2.95
CA PHE A 139 9.94 7.60 2.49
C PHE A 139 11.16 7.04 3.23
N HIS A 140 12.11 7.90 3.56
CA HIS A 140 13.25 7.53 4.39
C HIS A 140 12.81 7.12 5.80
N ASP A 141 11.95 7.91 6.44
CA ASP A 141 11.41 7.64 7.77
C ASP A 141 10.59 6.34 7.77
N ALA A 142 9.80 6.10 6.72
CA ALA A 142 9.07 4.85 6.52
C ALA A 142 10.02 3.64 6.40
N TYR A 143 11.07 3.77 5.59
CA TYR A 143 12.13 2.77 5.49
C TYR A 143 12.78 2.50 6.85
N SER A 144 13.25 3.55 7.53
CA SER A 144 13.94 3.45 8.82
C SER A 144 13.06 2.79 9.88
N LEU A 145 11.77 3.14 9.93
CA LEU A 145 10.85 2.52 10.87
C LEU A 145 10.67 1.03 10.55
N ILE A 146 10.35 0.69 9.29
CA ILE A 146 10.10 -0.70 8.88
C ILE A 146 11.35 -1.55 9.08
N ALA A 147 12.49 -1.13 8.53
CA ALA A 147 13.75 -1.86 8.64
C ALA A 147 14.18 -2.01 10.10
N GLY A 148 14.03 -0.96 10.92
CA GLY A 148 14.34 -1.01 12.34
C GLY A 148 13.44 -1.99 13.11
N SER A 149 12.11 -1.85 12.97
CA SER A 149 11.17 -2.70 13.69
C SER A 149 11.22 -4.15 13.24
N TRP A 150 11.33 -4.40 11.94
CA TRP A 150 11.27 -5.75 11.38
C TRP A 150 12.55 -6.55 11.67
N ASN A 151 13.73 -5.93 11.57
CA ASN A 151 14.98 -6.58 11.98
C ASN A 151 14.99 -6.88 13.49
N SER A 152 14.48 -5.96 14.31
CA SER A 152 14.41 -6.16 15.78
C SER A 152 13.51 -7.33 16.19
N LEU A 153 12.50 -7.65 15.38
CA LEU A 153 11.58 -8.77 15.60
C LEU A 153 12.11 -10.11 15.04
N GLY A 154 13.33 -10.14 14.49
CA GLY A 154 13.88 -11.36 13.88
C GLY A 154 13.29 -11.69 12.51
N ARG A 155 12.85 -10.66 11.76
CA ARG A 155 12.30 -10.78 10.40
C ARG A 155 11.13 -11.79 10.30
N PRO A 156 10.05 -11.60 11.07
CA PRO A 156 8.91 -12.51 11.03
C PRO A 156 8.23 -12.48 9.66
N ASP A 157 7.61 -13.61 9.29
CA ASP A 157 6.76 -13.72 8.10
C ASP A 157 5.32 -13.20 8.34
N SER A 158 5.22 -12.08 9.05
CA SER A 158 3.97 -11.36 9.31
C SER A 158 4.25 -9.87 9.29
N ALA A 159 3.40 -9.10 8.61
CA ALA A 159 3.59 -7.66 8.53
C ALA A 159 3.11 -6.99 9.83
N GLN A 160 3.88 -6.02 10.34
CA GLN A 160 3.52 -5.28 11.55
C GLN A 160 3.67 -3.77 11.35
N GLY A 161 2.86 -2.99 12.06
CA GLY A 161 2.90 -1.53 12.02
C GLY A 161 2.80 -0.98 10.60
N LEU A 162 3.80 -0.20 10.18
CA LEU A 162 3.82 0.45 8.87
C LEU A 162 4.02 -0.54 7.71
N ALA A 163 4.55 -1.73 7.97
CA ALA A 163 4.71 -2.75 6.92
C ALA A 163 3.36 -3.29 6.44
N VAL A 164 2.33 -3.34 7.30
CA VAL A 164 1.02 -3.92 6.99
C VAL A 164 0.41 -3.36 5.70
N PRO A 165 0.17 -2.04 5.57
CA PRO A 165 -0.42 -1.50 4.35
C PRO A 165 0.49 -1.61 3.13
N LEU A 166 1.82 -1.61 3.28
CA LEU A 166 2.75 -1.70 2.15
C LEU A 166 2.87 -3.13 1.61
N VAL A 167 2.86 -4.13 2.50
CA VAL A 167 2.80 -5.55 2.14
C VAL A 167 1.48 -5.86 1.44
N ARG A 168 0.36 -5.35 1.97
CA ARG A 168 -0.95 -5.50 1.32
C ARG A 168 -0.96 -4.89 -0.08
N LEU A 169 -0.42 -3.67 -0.25
CA LEU A 169 -0.27 -3.03 -1.55
C LEU A 169 0.53 -3.90 -2.52
N ALA A 170 1.70 -4.40 -2.10
CA ALA A 170 2.53 -5.25 -2.92
C ALA A 170 1.84 -6.58 -3.30
N ARG A 171 1.05 -7.18 -2.40
CA ARG A 171 0.23 -8.38 -2.71
C ARG A 171 -0.83 -8.09 -3.78
N ILE A 172 -1.57 -6.98 -3.64
CA ILE A 172 -2.57 -6.56 -4.64
C ILE A 172 -1.89 -6.34 -5.99
N MET A 173 -0.79 -5.57 -6.02
CA MET A 173 -0.04 -5.29 -7.23
C MET A 173 0.48 -6.58 -7.89
N SER A 174 1.10 -7.45 -7.10
CA SER A 174 1.66 -8.73 -7.55
C SER A 174 0.62 -9.62 -8.19
N HIS A 175 -0.52 -9.84 -7.51
CA HIS A 175 -1.62 -10.65 -8.07
C HIS A 175 -2.08 -10.08 -9.42
N ILE A 176 -2.30 -8.77 -9.48
CA ILE A 176 -2.84 -8.13 -10.67
C ILE A 176 -1.86 -8.10 -11.83
N SER A 177 -0.55 -8.08 -11.57
CA SER A 177 0.49 -8.22 -12.60
C SER A 177 0.35 -9.51 -13.43
N SER A 178 -0.25 -10.56 -12.84
CA SER A 178 -0.48 -11.85 -13.51
C SER A 178 -1.78 -11.90 -14.31
N VAL A 179 -2.72 -10.98 -14.07
CA VAL A 179 -4.08 -11.00 -14.63
C VAL A 179 -4.33 -9.84 -15.60
N MET A 180 -3.60 -8.73 -15.50
CA MET A 180 -3.85 -7.50 -16.26
C MET A 180 -2.74 -7.14 -17.27
N PRO A 181 -3.07 -6.37 -18.31
CA PRO A 181 -2.05 -5.85 -19.22
C PRO A 181 -1.03 -4.93 -18.53
N LYS A 182 0.26 -5.13 -18.83
CA LYS A 182 1.36 -4.33 -18.25
C LYS A 182 1.25 -2.83 -18.52
N TRP A 183 0.69 -2.44 -19.67
CA TRP A 183 0.52 -1.02 -20.02
C TRP A 183 -0.50 -0.33 -19.10
N LEU A 184 -1.53 -1.05 -18.64
CA LEU A 184 -2.60 -0.49 -17.81
C LEU A 184 -2.05 -0.15 -16.42
N VAL A 185 -1.37 -1.11 -15.79
CA VAL A 185 -0.86 -0.97 -14.41
C VAL A 185 0.28 0.03 -14.29
N ARG A 186 0.79 0.59 -15.41
CA ARG A 186 1.83 1.64 -15.43
C ARG A 186 1.28 3.05 -15.63
N LEU A 187 -0.02 3.22 -15.86
CA LEU A 187 -0.64 4.54 -16.01
C LEU A 187 -0.67 5.29 -14.67
N GLU A 188 -0.33 6.58 -14.66
CA GLU A 188 -0.35 7.44 -13.46
C GLU A 188 -1.68 7.34 -12.70
N ARG A 189 -2.81 7.47 -13.41
CA ARG A 189 -4.15 7.35 -12.80
C ARG A 189 -4.39 5.98 -12.15
N MET A 190 -3.86 4.90 -12.73
CA MET A 190 -3.96 3.57 -12.13
C MET A 190 -3.13 3.49 -10.86
N GLN A 191 -1.94 4.10 -10.82
CA GLN A 191 -1.16 4.19 -9.57
C GLN A 191 -1.96 4.85 -8.46
N HIS A 192 -2.59 5.99 -8.75
CA HIS A 192 -3.44 6.69 -7.79
C HIS A 192 -4.59 5.79 -7.29
N ILE A 193 -5.26 5.06 -8.17
CA ILE A 193 -6.36 4.15 -7.78
C ILE A 193 -5.85 2.97 -6.94
N PHE A 194 -4.72 2.35 -7.29
CA PHE A 194 -4.09 1.31 -6.46
C PHE A 194 -3.80 1.83 -5.05
N TRP A 195 -3.24 3.03 -4.96
CA TRP A 195 -2.96 3.65 -3.68
C TRP A 195 -4.23 3.91 -2.88
N LYS A 196 -5.27 4.50 -3.48
CA LYS A 196 -6.55 4.78 -2.80
C LYS A 196 -7.28 3.51 -2.35
N ALA A 197 -7.25 2.46 -3.16
CA ALA A 197 -7.78 1.13 -2.80
C ALA A 197 -7.02 0.50 -1.63
N ASN A 198 -5.70 0.73 -1.54
CA ASN A 198 -4.92 0.30 -0.39
C ASN A 198 -5.15 1.19 0.83
N GLU A 199 -5.23 2.51 0.63
CA GLU A 199 -5.42 3.51 1.67
C GLU A 199 -6.70 3.29 2.46
N CYS A 200 -7.80 3.00 1.77
CA CYS A 200 -9.10 2.85 2.41
C CYS A 200 -9.15 1.70 3.43
N LEU A 201 -8.25 0.72 3.35
CA LEU A 201 -8.19 -0.44 4.24
C LEU A 201 -7.42 -0.17 5.55
N GLY A 202 -6.76 0.99 5.69
CA GLY A 202 -6.02 1.34 6.92
C GLY A 202 -4.83 0.41 7.20
N MET A 203 -4.46 0.25 8.47
CA MET A 203 -3.21 -0.43 8.86
C MET A 203 -3.40 -1.76 9.63
N THR A 204 -4.63 -2.28 9.69
CA THR A 204 -4.96 -3.40 10.60
C THR A 204 -4.79 -4.79 9.99
N THR A 205 -4.80 -4.91 8.67
CA THR A 205 -4.76 -6.19 7.96
C THR A 205 -3.82 -6.16 6.77
N GLU A 206 -3.04 -7.22 6.58
CA GLU A 206 -2.14 -7.39 5.43
C GLU A 206 -2.85 -7.87 4.15
N GLU A 207 -4.16 -8.14 4.23
CA GLU A 207 -4.97 -8.65 3.12
C GLU A 207 -6.16 -7.72 2.85
N ALA A 208 -6.47 -7.50 1.57
CA ALA A 208 -7.78 -6.99 1.20
C ALA A 208 -8.82 -8.10 1.38
N ARG A 209 -10.06 -7.77 1.72
CA ARG A 209 -11.10 -8.77 2.07
C ARG A 209 -12.36 -8.62 1.23
N TRP A 210 -13.05 -9.73 1.02
CA TRP A 210 -14.36 -9.74 0.35
C TRP A 210 -15.40 -8.88 1.08
N ASP A 211 -15.39 -8.87 2.41
CA ASP A 211 -16.33 -8.08 3.21
C ASP A 211 -16.26 -6.58 2.86
N CYS A 212 -15.06 -6.05 2.57
CA CYS A 212 -14.88 -4.66 2.16
C CYS A 212 -15.51 -4.36 0.78
N ILE A 213 -15.38 -5.31 -0.16
CA ILE A 213 -16.04 -5.21 -1.48
C ILE A 213 -17.56 -5.25 -1.31
N GLU A 214 -18.05 -6.13 -0.45
CA GLU A 214 -19.47 -6.30 -0.18
C GLU A 214 -20.09 -5.06 0.47
N GLU A 215 -19.45 -4.51 1.50
CA GLU A 215 -19.94 -3.27 2.14
C GLU A 215 -19.97 -2.08 1.16
N ALA A 216 -18.99 -1.97 0.27
CA ALA A 216 -19.00 -0.93 -0.76
C ALA A 216 -20.08 -1.19 -1.83
N ALA A 217 -20.23 -2.44 -2.29
CA ALA A 217 -21.22 -2.83 -3.28
C ALA A 217 -22.66 -2.63 -2.77
N ASN A 218 -22.86 -2.78 -1.46
CA ASN A 218 -24.13 -2.57 -0.78
C ASN A 218 -24.38 -1.11 -0.38
N MET A 219 -23.44 -0.21 -0.65
CA MET A 219 -23.48 1.21 -0.23
C MET A 219 -23.58 1.39 1.29
N THR A 220 -23.23 0.36 2.08
CA THR A 220 -23.27 0.43 3.55
C THR A 220 -22.02 1.11 4.11
N ASN A 221 -20.89 0.99 3.40
CA ASN A 221 -19.65 1.66 3.79
C ASN A 221 -18.89 2.17 2.55
N LEU A 222 -19.11 3.44 2.21
CA LEU A 222 -18.47 4.07 1.05
C LEU A 222 -16.95 4.28 1.24
N ARG A 223 -16.42 4.10 2.45
CA ARG A 223 -14.96 4.11 2.67
C ARG A 223 -14.24 3.15 1.73
N TYR A 224 -14.81 1.97 1.48
CA TYR A 224 -14.19 0.93 0.65
C TYR A 224 -14.50 1.09 -0.85
N PHE A 225 -15.17 2.17 -1.26
CA PHE A 225 -15.47 2.42 -2.66
C PHE A 225 -14.23 2.44 -3.57
N PRO A 226 -13.06 3.01 -3.18
CA PRO A 226 -11.85 2.93 -4.01
C PRO A 226 -11.41 1.50 -4.32
N LEU A 227 -11.57 0.57 -3.37
CA LEU A 227 -11.28 -0.85 -3.59
C LEU A 227 -12.30 -1.50 -4.54
N LEU A 228 -13.59 -1.19 -4.38
CA LEU A 228 -14.63 -1.65 -5.31
C LEU A 228 -14.40 -1.11 -6.73
N TYR A 229 -13.98 0.15 -6.84
CA TYR A 229 -13.67 0.81 -8.10
C TYR A 229 -12.51 0.11 -8.81
N LEU A 230 -11.40 -0.12 -8.11
CA LEU A 230 -10.26 -0.88 -8.63
C LEU A 230 -10.68 -2.28 -9.09
N TYR A 231 -11.44 -3.00 -8.26
CA TYR A 231 -11.94 -4.34 -8.58
C TYR A 231 -12.87 -4.35 -9.82
N THR A 232 -13.69 -3.31 -9.99
CA THR A 232 -14.57 -3.17 -11.16
C THR A 232 -13.79 -2.89 -12.44
N ILE A 233 -12.74 -2.07 -12.37
CA ILE A 233 -11.81 -1.87 -13.48
C ILE A 233 -11.19 -3.21 -13.89
N PHE A 234 -10.79 -4.05 -12.94
CA PHE A 234 -10.26 -5.37 -13.23
C PHE A 234 -11.26 -6.28 -13.94
N ILE A 235 -12.51 -6.34 -13.50
CA ILE A 235 -13.57 -7.08 -14.20
C ILE A 235 -13.71 -6.57 -15.63
N SER A 236 -13.83 -5.26 -15.79
CA SER A 236 -13.97 -4.58 -17.08
C SER A 236 -12.80 -4.87 -18.03
N GLN A 237 -11.56 -4.80 -17.55
CA GLN A 237 -10.36 -5.08 -18.34
C GLN A 237 -10.25 -6.56 -18.69
N ASN A 238 -10.60 -7.44 -17.76
CA ASN A 238 -10.59 -8.87 -18.01
C ASN A 238 -11.63 -9.26 -19.09
N ILE A 239 -12.81 -8.64 -19.12
CA ILE A 239 -13.80 -8.84 -20.18
C ILE A 239 -13.21 -8.48 -21.55
N ALA A 240 -12.54 -7.33 -21.65
CA ALA A 240 -11.97 -6.83 -22.90
C ALA A 240 -10.80 -7.66 -23.43
N HIS A 241 -10.02 -8.30 -22.54
CA HIS A 241 -8.76 -8.94 -22.92
C HIS A 241 -8.76 -10.47 -22.83
N SER A 242 -9.72 -11.09 -22.16
CA SER A 242 -9.78 -12.54 -21.99
C SER A 242 -10.85 -13.19 -22.87
N GLN A 243 -10.60 -14.41 -23.34
CA GLN A 243 -11.52 -15.18 -24.18
C GLN A 243 -12.90 -15.30 -23.52
N GLN A 244 -13.93 -14.99 -24.29
CA GLN A 244 -15.33 -15.08 -23.90
C GLN A 244 -15.96 -16.37 -24.45
N PRO A 245 -16.92 -16.98 -23.72
CA PRO A 245 -17.69 -18.11 -24.24
C PRO A 245 -18.40 -17.74 -25.54
N LYS A 246 -18.36 -18.66 -26.52
CA LYS A 246 -19.08 -18.56 -27.79
C LYS A 246 -19.73 -19.93 -28.06
N PRO A 247 -21.07 -20.06 -27.98
CA PRO A 247 -22.05 -19.02 -27.63
C PRO A 247 -21.98 -18.60 -26.15
N TRP A 248 -22.58 -17.46 -25.80
CA TRP A 248 -22.75 -17.05 -24.41
C TRP A 248 -23.77 -17.96 -23.70
N PRO A 249 -23.54 -18.36 -22.42
CA PRO A 249 -24.46 -19.26 -21.73
C PRO A 249 -25.85 -18.64 -21.56
N GLN A 250 -26.89 -19.46 -21.78
CA GLN A 250 -28.28 -19.03 -21.67
C GLN A 250 -28.87 -19.36 -20.29
N ARG A 251 -28.35 -20.39 -19.61
CA ARG A 251 -28.85 -20.80 -18.30
C ARG A 251 -28.21 -19.97 -17.19
N ARG A 252 -29.03 -19.48 -16.25
CA ARG A 252 -28.58 -18.64 -15.12
C ARG A 252 -27.43 -19.27 -14.33
N HIS A 253 -27.48 -20.57 -14.05
CA HIS A 253 -26.42 -21.25 -13.29
C HIS A 253 -25.10 -21.36 -14.08
N GLU A 254 -25.16 -21.51 -15.41
CA GLU A 254 -23.96 -21.53 -16.26
C GLU A 254 -23.28 -20.14 -16.28
N VAL A 255 -24.09 -19.08 -16.38
CA VAL A 255 -23.61 -17.70 -16.25
C VAL A 255 -23.00 -17.47 -14.87
N MET A 256 -23.69 -17.84 -13.81
CA MET A 256 -23.21 -17.71 -12.42
C MET A 256 -21.88 -18.42 -12.24
N ASN A 257 -21.76 -19.68 -12.66
CA ASN A 257 -20.52 -20.45 -12.56
C ASN A 257 -19.36 -19.77 -13.30
N PHE A 258 -19.61 -19.27 -14.51
CA PHE A 258 -18.60 -18.56 -15.28
C PHE A 258 -18.16 -17.25 -14.60
N VAL A 259 -19.11 -16.45 -14.11
CA VAL A 259 -18.83 -15.18 -13.44
C VAL A 259 -18.09 -15.41 -12.12
N VAL A 260 -18.47 -16.40 -11.33
CA VAL A 260 -17.81 -16.75 -10.06
C VAL A 260 -16.38 -17.24 -10.32
N GLU A 261 -16.18 -18.10 -11.32
CA GLU A 261 -14.85 -18.56 -11.72
C GLU A 261 -13.95 -17.38 -12.13
N ARG A 262 -14.48 -16.44 -12.92
CA ARG A 262 -13.71 -15.30 -13.42
C ARG A 262 -13.47 -14.25 -12.34
N CYS A 263 -14.53 -13.76 -11.71
CA CYS A 263 -14.51 -12.60 -10.83
C CYS A 263 -14.04 -12.97 -9.43
N CYS A 264 -14.51 -14.10 -8.88
CA CYS A 264 -14.15 -14.48 -7.52
C CYS A 264 -12.84 -15.27 -7.46
N ARG A 265 -12.65 -16.28 -8.31
CA ARG A 265 -11.46 -17.16 -8.22
C ARG A 265 -10.22 -16.63 -8.92
N LYS A 266 -10.37 -15.94 -10.06
CA LYS A 266 -9.21 -15.40 -10.81
C LYS A 266 -8.93 -13.95 -10.46
N ILE A 267 -9.89 -13.06 -10.70
CA ILE A 267 -9.69 -11.62 -10.47
C ILE A 267 -9.58 -11.33 -8.97
N GLY A 268 -10.53 -11.81 -8.17
CA GLY A 268 -10.60 -11.58 -6.73
C GLY A 268 -9.76 -12.52 -5.87
N ALA A 269 -8.81 -13.28 -6.44
CA ALA A 269 -8.00 -14.23 -5.67
C ALA A 269 -7.12 -13.54 -4.60
N PHE A 270 -6.81 -12.25 -4.78
CA PHE A 270 -6.10 -11.43 -3.80
C PHE A 270 -6.96 -11.03 -2.58
N LEU A 271 -8.27 -11.30 -2.61
CA LEU A 271 -9.20 -10.96 -1.54
C LEU A 271 -9.35 -12.15 -0.59
N ALA A 272 -8.98 -11.95 0.67
CA ALA A 272 -9.19 -12.92 1.73
C ALA A 272 -10.68 -13.09 2.06
N GLY A 273 -11.03 -14.28 2.58
CA GLY A 273 -12.41 -14.68 2.83
C GLY A 273 -13.10 -15.20 1.56
N ARG A 274 -14.43 -15.04 1.47
CA ARG A 274 -15.22 -15.49 0.32
C ARG A 274 -16.35 -14.52 0.04
N ALA A 275 -16.64 -14.27 -1.23
CA ALA A 275 -17.83 -13.53 -1.63
C ALA A 275 -19.11 -14.23 -1.12
N SER A 276 -20.03 -13.44 -0.55
CA SER A 276 -21.36 -13.92 -0.18
C SER A 276 -22.18 -14.32 -1.42
N ASN A 277 -23.31 -14.99 -1.21
CA ASN A 277 -24.20 -15.32 -2.32
C ASN A 277 -24.88 -14.06 -2.89
N GLU A 278 -25.20 -13.07 -2.05
CA GLU A 278 -25.75 -11.79 -2.50
C GLU A 278 -24.78 -11.05 -3.42
N LEU A 279 -23.49 -10.98 -3.02
CA LEU A 279 -22.47 -10.35 -3.83
C LEU A 279 -22.27 -11.07 -5.18
N LYS A 280 -22.37 -12.41 -5.21
CA LYS A 280 -22.28 -13.18 -6.47
C LYS A 280 -23.42 -12.85 -7.42
N GLU A 281 -24.64 -12.69 -6.92
CA GLU A 281 -25.79 -12.27 -7.75
C GLU A 281 -25.57 -10.87 -8.33
N LYS A 282 -25.11 -9.91 -7.52
CA LYS A 282 -24.76 -8.56 -8.00
C LYS A 282 -23.65 -8.60 -9.04
N LEU A 283 -22.63 -9.43 -8.82
CA LEU A 283 -21.52 -9.63 -9.76
C LEU A 283 -21.98 -10.13 -11.12
N VAL A 284 -22.96 -11.03 -11.19
CA VAL A 284 -23.51 -11.49 -12.47
C VAL A 284 -24.10 -10.33 -13.25
N ILE A 285 -24.85 -9.46 -12.58
CA ILE A 285 -25.50 -8.30 -13.21
C ILE A 285 -24.45 -7.30 -13.68
N VAL A 286 -23.52 -6.92 -12.79
CA VAL A 286 -22.39 -6.03 -13.11
C VAL A 286 -21.56 -6.56 -14.27
N TYR A 287 -21.25 -7.86 -14.29
CA TYR A 287 -20.48 -8.48 -15.36
C TYR A 287 -21.23 -8.41 -16.70
N GLN A 288 -22.53 -8.70 -16.71
CA GLN A 288 -23.34 -8.66 -17.92
C GLN A 288 -23.47 -7.24 -18.48
N GLU A 289 -23.66 -6.24 -17.62
CA GLU A 289 -23.71 -4.83 -18.02
C GLU A 289 -22.38 -4.37 -18.63
N LEU A 290 -21.24 -4.67 -17.98
CA LEU A 290 -19.92 -4.37 -18.53
C LEU A 290 -19.66 -5.10 -19.85
N ARG A 291 -20.07 -6.37 -19.94
CA ARG A 291 -19.96 -7.18 -21.15
C ARG A 291 -20.78 -6.60 -22.29
N ASP A 292 -22.02 -6.22 -22.05
CA ASP A 292 -22.89 -5.62 -23.05
C ASP A 292 -22.36 -4.25 -23.52
N HIS A 293 -21.90 -3.43 -22.57
CA HIS A 293 -21.26 -2.15 -22.84
C HIS A 293 -20.05 -2.29 -23.78
N GLN A 294 -19.18 -3.27 -23.53
CA GLN A 294 -17.94 -3.43 -24.28
C GLN A 294 -18.11 -4.22 -25.58
N LEU A 295 -18.78 -5.36 -25.52
CA LEU A 295 -18.79 -6.33 -26.63
C LEU A 295 -19.99 -6.16 -27.56
N THR A 296 -21.14 -5.72 -27.05
CA THR A 296 -22.33 -5.48 -27.89
C THR A 296 -22.33 -4.05 -28.41
N LYS A 297 -22.12 -3.07 -27.52
CA LYS A 297 -22.19 -1.63 -27.83
C LYS A 297 -20.86 -1.05 -28.33
N GLY A 298 -19.78 -1.84 -28.35
CA GLY A 298 -18.47 -1.43 -28.85
C GLY A 298 -17.82 -0.28 -28.07
N ARG A 299 -18.19 -0.08 -26.80
CA ARG A 299 -17.63 0.98 -25.97
C ARG A 299 -16.32 0.53 -25.30
N VAL A 300 -15.51 1.49 -24.91
CA VAL A 300 -14.21 1.23 -24.28
C VAL A 300 -14.38 0.64 -22.88
N SER A 301 -13.44 -0.23 -22.50
CA SER A 301 -13.32 -0.72 -21.13
C SER A 301 -12.91 0.40 -20.16
N LEU A 302 -13.33 0.28 -18.90
CA LEU A 302 -12.90 1.16 -17.79
C LEU A 302 -11.38 1.14 -17.61
N ARG A 303 -10.74 2.30 -17.55
CA ARG A 303 -9.27 2.45 -17.49
C ARG A 303 -8.80 3.42 -16.40
N GLY A 304 -9.67 3.77 -15.45
CA GLY A 304 -9.32 4.64 -14.33
C GLY A 304 -9.48 6.13 -14.63
N HIS A 305 -10.36 6.52 -15.55
CA HIS A 305 -10.63 7.93 -15.85
C HIS A 305 -11.55 8.56 -14.79
N ASP A 306 -11.37 9.85 -14.50
CA ASP A 306 -12.06 10.56 -13.40
C ASP A 306 -13.60 10.46 -13.44
N ASN A 307 -14.18 10.38 -14.64
CA ASN A 307 -15.63 10.26 -14.83
C ASN A 307 -16.18 8.83 -14.66
N GLU A 308 -15.31 7.82 -14.52
CA GLU A 308 -15.73 6.43 -14.39
C GLU A 308 -16.20 6.09 -12.97
N GLU A 309 -15.85 6.88 -11.95
CA GLU A 309 -16.31 6.61 -10.58
C GLU A 309 -17.84 6.60 -10.47
N ASP A 310 -18.50 7.59 -11.05
CA ASP A 310 -19.97 7.69 -11.01
C ASP A 310 -20.64 6.60 -11.84
N VAL A 311 -19.99 6.19 -12.94
CA VAL A 311 -20.41 5.03 -13.72
C VAL A 311 -20.36 3.77 -12.85
N VAL A 312 -19.29 3.57 -12.09
CA VAL A 312 -19.14 2.41 -11.21
C VAL A 312 -20.11 2.46 -10.03
N LYS A 313 -20.34 3.63 -9.42
CA LYS A 313 -21.38 3.79 -8.39
C LYS A 313 -22.74 3.38 -8.94
N GLY A 314 -23.14 3.93 -10.09
CA GLY A 314 -24.42 3.60 -10.73
C GLY A 314 -24.54 2.12 -11.07
N LEU A 315 -23.47 1.51 -11.57
CA LEU A 315 -23.43 0.09 -11.91
C LEU A 315 -23.72 -0.82 -10.70
N TRP A 316 -23.10 -0.54 -9.55
CA TRP A 316 -23.34 -1.32 -8.33
C TRP A 316 -24.67 -0.95 -7.63
N GLN A 317 -25.14 0.29 -7.75
CA GLN A 317 -26.44 0.71 -7.22
C GLN A 317 -27.63 0.15 -8.00
N THR A 318 -27.50 -0.08 -9.30
CA THR A 318 -28.56 -0.63 -10.16
C THR A 318 -28.60 -2.15 -10.16
N ALA A 319 -27.53 -2.82 -9.71
CA ALA A 319 -27.49 -4.28 -9.61
C ALA A 319 -28.66 -4.90 -8.79
N PRO A 320 -29.13 -4.30 -7.68
CA PRO A 320 -30.34 -4.76 -6.99
C PRO A 320 -31.66 -4.54 -7.76
N TRP A 321 -31.71 -3.62 -8.73
CA TRP A 321 -32.96 -3.09 -9.31
C TRP A 321 -33.42 -3.79 -10.59
N ARG A 322 -32.74 -4.84 -11.07
CA ARG A 322 -33.34 -5.69 -12.11
C ARG A 322 -34.44 -6.54 -11.47
N ILE A 323 -35.62 -5.91 -11.39
CA ILE A 323 -36.93 -6.48 -11.06
C ILE A 323 -36.96 -7.91 -11.58
N THR A 324 -37.08 -8.87 -10.67
CA THR A 324 -37.55 -10.21 -11.00
C THR A 324 -38.78 -10.04 -11.85
N ASN A 325 -38.78 -10.54 -13.08
CA ASN A 325 -40.02 -10.69 -13.82
C ASN A 325 -40.91 -11.63 -12.98
N ASP A 326 -41.77 -11.07 -12.14
CA ASP A 326 -42.95 -11.70 -11.55
C ASP A 326 -44.02 -11.94 -12.65
N ALA A 327 -43.56 -12.26 -13.86
CA ALA A 327 -44.33 -12.50 -15.07
C ALA A 327 -43.92 -13.83 -15.72
N ALA A 328 -43.57 -14.82 -14.89
CA ALA A 328 -43.67 -16.22 -15.27
C ALA A 328 -44.36 -16.95 -14.10
N ARG A 329 -45.66 -17.17 -14.28
CA ARG A 329 -46.50 -18.05 -13.46
C ARG A 329 -45.93 -19.47 -13.39
#